data_AF-A0A1A1VCS5-F1
#
_entry.id   AF-A0A1A1VCS5-F1
#
_cell.length_a   1.000
_cell.length_b   1.000
_cell.length_c   1.000
_cell.angle_alpha   90.00
_cell.angle_beta   90.00
_cell.angle_gamma   90.00
#
_symmetry.space_group_name_H-M   'P 1'
#
loop_
_entity.id
_entity.type
_entity.pdbx_description
1 polymer ?
#
loop_
_entity_poly.entity_id
_entity_poly.type
_entity_poly.pdbx_seq_one_letter_code
_entity_poly.pdbx_strand_id
1 'polypeptide(L)'
;MAKYNALDDKARKDLGAPTGNEQKNPDGGVYQQFDGGVIVYKTQAYVVWGKIRDKWNQLGGSQGQLGYPTSDEVDTPDGLKKSTFEHGTITWKPGDAEATVTNG
;
A
#
# COMPACT_ATOMS: atom_id res chain seq x y z
N MET A 1 -9.21 -12.37 0.70
CA MET A 1 -9.62 -10.94 0.62
C MET A 1 -10.38 -10.63 -0.67
N ALA A 2 -11.48 -9.87 -0.60
CA ALA A 2 -12.28 -9.48 -1.77
C ALA A 2 -11.52 -8.59 -2.79
N LYS A 3 -10.62 -7.71 -2.31
CA LYS A 3 -9.83 -6.81 -3.18
C LYS A 3 -8.89 -7.57 -4.13
N TYR A 4 -8.29 -8.68 -3.68
CA TYR A 4 -7.42 -9.50 -4.55
C TYR A 4 -8.18 -10.05 -5.77
N ASN A 5 -9.42 -10.48 -5.58
CA ASN A 5 -10.25 -11.02 -6.66
C ASN A 5 -10.76 -9.94 -7.63
N ALA A 6 -10.77 -8.68 -7.20
CA ALA A 6 -11.17 -7.52 -8.00
C ALA A 6 -10.02 -6.92 -8.84
N LEU A 7 -8.79 -7.38 -8.63
CA LEU A 7 -7.65 -6.97 -9.44
C LEU A 7 -7.71 -7.64 -10.82
N ASP A 8 -7.33 -6.89 -11.86
CA ASP A 8 -7.12 -7.46 -13.19
C ASP A 8 -5.90 -8.40 -13.23
N ASP A 9 -5.73 -9.12 -14.34
CA ASP A 9 -4.66 -10.11 -14.50
C ASP A 9 -3.26 -9.50 -14.35
N LYS A 10 -3.08 -8.27 -14.83
CA LYS A 10 -1.78 -7.59 -14.75
C LYS A 10 -1.47 -7.22 -13.30
N ALA A 11 -2.42 -6.59 -12.59
CA ALA A 11 -2.27 -6.20 -11.21
C ALA A 11 -2.04 -7.42 -10.29
N ARG A 12 -2.74 -8.55 -10.52
CA ARG A 12 -2.48 -9.79 -9.77
C ARG A 12 -1.07 -10.33 -10.02
N LYS A 13 -0.63 -10.32 -11.28
CA LYS A 13 0.72 -10.76 -11.64
C LYS A 13 1.79 -9.86 -11.01
N ASP A 14 1.59 -8.54 -11.02
CA ASP A 14 2.50 -7.58 -10.43
C ASP A 14 2.51 -7.65 -8.90
N LEU A 15 1.38 -7.99 -8.27
CA LEU A 15 1.28 -8.17 -6.82
C LEU A 15 2.09 -9.39 -6.36
N GLY A 16 2.11 -10.46 -7.16
CA GLY A 16 2.92 -11.64 -6.91
C GLY A 16 2.32 -12.57 -5.84
N ALA A 17 3.18 -13.42 -5.27
CA ALA A 17 2.75 -14.40 -4.29
C ALA A 17 2.59 -13.76 -2.90
N PRO A 18 1.69 -14.27 -2.05
CA PRO A 18 1.64 -13.86 -0.65
C PRO A 18 2.93 -14.28 0.06
N THR A 19 3.52 -13.39 0.85
CA THR A 19 4.76 -13.66 1.60
C THR A 19 4.51 -14.30 2.98
N GLY A 20 3.25 -14.61 3.30
CA GLY A 20 2.81 -15.13 4.58
C GLY A 20 1.30 -15.32 4.62
N ASN A 21 0.73 -15.57 5.79
CA ASN A 21 -0.71 -15.60 5.99
C ASN A 21 -1.26 -14.21 6.29
N GLU A 22 -2.58 -14.07 6.21
CA GLU A 22 -3.29 -12.85 6.54
C GLU A 22 -3.09 -12.53 8.03
N GLN A 23 -2.82 -11.26 8.34
CA GLN A 23 -2.57 -10.78 9.69
C GLN A 23 -3.63 -9.78 10.09
N LYS A 24 -4.08 -9.87 11.35
CA LYS A 24 -5.07 -8.97 11.94
C LYS A 24 -4.39 -8.02 12.92
N ASN A 25 -4.66 -6.73 12.76
CA ASN A 25 -4.25 -5.70 13.70
C ASN A 25 -5.20 -5.66 14.92
N PRO A 26 -4.71 -5.26 16.11
CA PRO A 26 -5.54 -5.17 17.33
C PRO A 26 -6.74 -4.24 17.20
N ASP A 27 -6.64 -3.23 16.35
CA ASP A 27 -7.70 -2.26 16.06
C ASP A 27 -8.76 -2.78 15.07
N GLY A 28 -8.66 -4.04 14.64
CA GLY A 28 -9.60 -4.70 13.74
C GLY A 28 -9.26 -4.59 12.25
N GLY A 29 -8.19 -3.89 11.86
CA GLY A 29 -7.71 -3.93 10.49
C GLY A 29 -7.08 -5.27 10.13
N VAL A 30 -6.98 -5.55 8.84
CA VAL A 30 -6.47 -6.83 8.30
C VAL A 30 -5.57 -6.55 7.13
N TYR A 31 -4.41 -7.20 7.05
CA TYR A 31 -3.49 -7.07 5.93
C TYR A 31 -2.89 -8.40 5.50
N GLN A 32 -2.52 -8.48 4.23
CA GLN A 32 -1.79 -9.58 3.63
C GLN A 32 -0.65 -8.99 2.80
N GLN A 33 0.59 -9.37 3.14
CA GLN A 33 1.78 -8.97 2.37
C GLN A 33 1.94 -9.89 1.16
N PHE A 34 2.40 -9.30 0.06
CA PHE A 34 2.75 -9.95 -1.19
C PHE A 34 4.11 -9.45 -1.67
N ASP A 35 4.72 -10.14 -2.64
CA ASP A 35 6.02 -9.76 -3.19
C ASP A 35 6.03 -8.29 -3.67
N GLY A 36 5.02 -7.93 -4.47
CA GLY A 36 4.89 -6.62 -5.11
C GLY A 36 4.14 -5.56 -4.30
N GLY A 37 3.59 -5.90 -3.14
CA GLY A 37 2.80 -4.95 -2.36
C GLY A 37 2.07 -5.55 -1.17
N VAL A 38 1.03 -4.88 -0.72
CA VAL A 38 0.19 -5.31 0.41
C VAL A 38 -1.25 -4.98 0.10
N ILE A 39 -2.15 -5.92 0.40
CA ILE A 39 -3.58 -5.63 0.47
C ILE A 39 -3.91 -5.41 1.95
N VAL A 40 -4.50 -4.26 2.27
CA VAL A 40 -4.87 -3.89 3.63
C VAL A 40 -6.31 -3.38 3.68
N TYR A 41 -7.02 -3.74 4.73
CA TYR A 41 -8.41 -3.41 5.00
C TYR A 41 -8.58 -2.81 6.40
N LYS A 42 -9.42 -1.77 6.52
CA LYS A 42 -9.95 -1.26 7.78
C LYS A 42 -11.45 -1.00 7.69
N THR A 43 -11.82 -0.08 6.80
CA THR A 43 -13.20 0.21 6.39
C THR A 43 -13.40 -0.19 4.93
N GLN A 44 -12.38 0.08 4.11
CA GLN A 44 -12.25 -0.33 2.72
C GLN A 44 -10.88 -0.98 2.51
N ALA A 45 -10.80 -1.84 1.48
CA ALA A 45 -9.57 -2.51 1.10
C ALA A 45 -8.82 -1.74 0.00
N TYR A 46 -7.53 -1.54 0.21
CA TYR A 46 -6.63 -0.87 -0.73
C TYR A 46 -5.40 -1.71 -0.98
N VAL A 47 -4.76 -1.47 -2.13
CA VAL A 47 -3.45 -2.03 -2.42
C VAL A 47 -2.41 -0.92 -2.32
N VAL A 48 -1.35 -1.17 -1.56
CA VAL A 48 -0.17 -0.30 -1.53
C VAL A 48 0.97 -1.06 -2.22
N TRP A 49 1.58 -0.44 -3.23
CA TRP A 49 2.51 -1.12 -4.14
C TRP A 49 3.97 -0.78 -3.86
N GLY A 50 4.85 -1.73 -4.17
CA GLY A 50 6.28 -1.53 -4.36
C GLY A 50 6.95 -0.59 -3.35
N LYS A 51 7.65 0.43 -3.86
CA LYS A 51 8.45 1.36 -3.05
C LYS A 51 7.63 2.21 -2.09
N ILE A 52 6.38 2.50 -2.43
CA ILE A 52 5.46 3.18 -1.52
C ILE A 52 5.14 2.27 -0.33
N ARG A 53 4.82 1.00 -0.58
CA ARG A 53 4.62 -0.02 0.46
C ARG A 53 5.86 -0.21 1.31
N ASP A 54 7.03 -0.29 0.69
CA ASP A 54 8.30 -0.49 1.41
C ASP A 54 8.54 0.66 2.39
N LYS A 55 8.37 1.92 1.94
CA LYS A 55 8.50 3.09 2.81
C LYS A 55 7.44 3.12 3.90
N TRP A 56 6.19 2.83 3.57
CA TRP A 56 5.10 2.77 4.55
C TRP A 56 5.36 1.72 5.63
N ASN A 57 5.82 0.52 5.25
CA ASN A 57 6.20 -0.54 6.19
C ASN A 57 7.37 -0.12 7.10
N GLN A 58 8.39 0.58 6.57
CA GLN A 58 9.48 1.14 7.39
C GLN A 58 8.99 2.14 8.45
N LEU A 59 7.87 2.81 8.18
CA LEU A 59 7.24 3.77 9.10
C LEU A 59 6.22 3.12 10.06
N GLY A 60 6.15 1.78 10.10
CA GLY A 60 5.26 1.01 10.98
C GLY A 60 3.97 0.51 10.31
N GLY A 61 3.82 0.72 9.00
CA GLY A 61 2.64 0.28 8.24
C GLY A 61 1.34 0.89 8.77
N SER A 62 0.28 0.10 8.77
CA SER A 62 -1.08 0.52 9.17
C SER A 62 -1.23 0.83 10.66
N GLN A 63 -0.26 0.47 11.48
CA GLN A 63 -0.20 0.83 12.91
C GLN A 63 0.87 1.89 13.18
N GLY A 64 1.52 2.39 12.13
CA GLY A 64 2.54 3.42 12.18
C GLY A 64 1.98 4.83 12.01
N GLN A 65 2.89 5.79 11.84
CA GLN A 65 2.57 7.21 11.88
C GLN A 65 1.59 7.69 10.80
N LEU A 66 1.55 7.03 9.64
CA LEU A 66 0.68 7.43 8.53
C LEU A 66 -0.72 6.81 8.60
N GLY A 67 -0.89 5.73 9.39
CA GLY A 67 -2.14 4.98 9.47
C GLY A 67 -2.46 4.16 8.21
N TYR A 68 -3.74 3.88 7.99
CA TYR A 68 -4.26 3.11 6.86
C TYR A 68 -4.27 3.93 5.57
N PRO A 69 -4.16 3.27 4.39
CA PRO A 69 -4.40 3.94 3.12
C PRO A 69 -5.86 4.36 2.99
N THR A 70 -6.08 5.50 2.34
CA THR A 70 -7.39 6.06 2.03
C THR A 70 -7.65 6.16 0.52
N SER A 71 -6.65 5.82 -0.31
CA SER A 71 -6.77 5.73 -1.77
C SER A 71 -5.99 4.53 -2.30
N ASP A 72 -6.39 4.05 -3.49
CA ASP A 72 -5.47 3.25 -4.32
C ASP A 72 -4.31 4.14 -4.83
N GLU A 73 -3.23 3.53 -5.32
CA GLU A 73 -2.14 4.25 -5.97
C GLU A 73 -2.61 4.92 -7.26
N VAL A 74 -2.25 6.18 -7.47
CA VAL A 74 -2.56 6.96 -8.67
C VAL A 74 -1.28 7.51 -9.31
N ASP A 75 -1.31 7.66 -10.62
CA ASP A 75 -0.32 8.44 -11.37
C ASP A 75 -0.63 9.94 -11.26
N THR A 76 0.38 10.75 -10.92
CA THR A 76 0.28 12.22 -10.95
C THR A 76 0.70 12.76 -12.32
N PRO A 77 0.27 13.99 -12.69
CA PRO A 77 0.71 14.63 -13.93
C PRO A 77 2.24 14.77 -14.06
N ASP A 78 2.96 14.83 -12.94
CA ASP A 78 4.41 14.93 -12.88
C ASP A 78 5.12 13.58 -13.02
N GLY A 79 4.38 12.51 -13.29
CA GLY A 79 4.90 11.15 -13.47
C GLY A 79 5.26 10.43 -12.17
N LEU A 80 4.72 10.87 -11.03
CA LEU A 80 4.88 10.19 -9.75
C LEU A 80 3.77 9.17 -9.54
N LYS A 81 4.08 8.08 -8.85
CA LYS A 81 3.10 7.26 -8.13
C LYS A 81 2.78 7.91 -6.79
N LYS A 82 1.51 7.87 -6.38
CA LYS A 82 1.05 8.47 -5.12
C LYS A 82 0.01 7.60 -4.45
N SER A 83 0.17 7.38 -3.14
CA SER A 83 -0.89 6.83 -2.27
C SER A 83 -1.13 7.77 -1.09
N THR A 84 -2.41 7.98 -0.77
CA THR A 84 -2.84 8.77 0.39
C THR A 84 -3.14 7.85 1.56
N PHE A 85 -2.79 8.30 2.76
CA PHE A 85 -3.00 7.63 4.03
C PHE A 85 -3.76 8.56 5.00
N GLU A 86 -4.22 8.04 6.13
CA GLU A 86 -4.99 8.79 7.13
C GLU A 86 -4.28 10.06 7.61
N HIS A 87 -2.94 10.04 7.72
CA HIS A 87 -2.15 11.14 8.27
C HIS A 87 -1.05 11.65 7.32
N GLY A 88 -1.18 11.39 6.02
CA GLY A 88 -0.23 11.90 5.05
C GLY A 88 -0.31 11.24 3.69
N THR A 89 0.75 11.41 2.91
CA THR A 89 0.87 10.90 1.55
C THR A 89 2.29 10.38 1.34
N ILE A 90 2.43 9.34 0.54
CA ILE A 90 3.72 8.90 0.03
C ILE A 90 3.70 9.02 -1.48
N THR A 91 4.75 9.60 -2.04
CA THR A 91 5.00 9.68 -3.49
C THR A 91 6.28 8.93 -3.85
N TRP A 92 6.32 8.38 -5.06
CA TRP A 92 7.51 7.75 -5.59
C TRP A 92 7.62 7.98 -7.09
N LYS A 93 8.81 8.31 -7.58
CA LYS A 93 9.07 8.39 -9.02
C LYS A 93 9.64 7.08 -9.53
N PRO A 94 9.13 6.52 -10.64
CA PRO A 94 9.74 5.34 -11.25
C PRO A 94 11.25 5.52 -11.49
N GLY A 95 12.03 4.63 -10.88
CA GLY A 95 13.50 4.64 -10.95
C GLY A 95 14.19 5.18 -9.69
N ASP A 96 13.48 5.88 -8.80
CA ASP A 96 14.06 6.35 -7.55
C ASP A 96 14.29 5.20 -6.57
N ALA A 97 15.37 5.28 -5.79
CA ALA A 97 15.71 4.26 -4.80
C ALA A 97 14.69 4.18 -3.65
N GLU A 98 14.11 5.32 -3.27
CA GLU A 98 13.19 5.48 -2.14
C GLU A 98 11.98 6.36 -2.48
N ALA A 99 10.88 6.14 -1.76
CA ALA A 99 9.69 6.98 -1.80
C ALA A 99 9.80 8.16 -0.80
N THR A 100 9.16 9.28 -1.13
CA THR A 100 9.10 10.50 -0.31
C THR A 100 7.81 10.55 0.48
N VAL A 101 7.90 10.97 1.75
CA VAL A 101 6.76 11.06 2.67
C VAL A 101 6.43 12.53 2.89
N THR A 102 5.15 12.86 2.81
CA THR A 102 4.60 14.17 3.17
C THR A 102 3.55 13.96 4.24
N ASN A 103 3.81 14.49 5.45
CA ASN A 103 2.85 14.41 6.56
C ASN A 103 1.70 15.41 6.33
N GLY A 104 0.49 15.00 6.73
CA GLY A 104 -0.73 15.83 6.70
C GLY A 104 -0.90 16.73 7.90
#